data_AF-V5GCP6-F1
#
_entry.id   AF-V5GCP6-F1
#
_cell.length_a   1.000
_cell.length_b   1.000
_cell.length_c   1.000
_cell.angle_alpha   90.00
_cell.angle_beta   90.00
_cell.angle_gamma   90.00
#
_symmetry.space_group_name_H-M   'P 1'
#
loop_
_entity.id
_entity.type
_entity.pdbx_description
1 polymer ?
#
loop_
_entity_poly.entity_id
_entity_poly.type
_entity_poly.pdbx_seq_one_letter_code
_entity_poly.pdbx_strand_id
1 'polypeptide(L)'
;ELWKLYLTYVKETKASLPTYKEKMAQAYDFALDRIGMDIHSYSIWNDYVNFLKGVEAIGSYAENQKISAVRKVYQRGIINPMTGMETFWKDYIAFEQAINPIIAEKMSIERSRDYMNARRVAKELEVQIRGINRNAPSIPPSGTPEERKQVELWQKYIAWEKSNPLRTEDTA
;
A
#
# COMPACT_ATOMS: atom_id res chain seq x y z
N GLU A 1 -1.68 1.35 12.61
CA GLU A 1 -2.72 1.61 13.63
C GLU A 1 -3.22 3.05 13.65
N LEU A 2 -2.42 4.07 13.97
CA LEU A 2 -2.91 5.47 14.01
C LEU A 2 -3.57 5.95 12.69
N TRP A 3 -2.96 5.64 11.54
CA TRP A 3 -3.53 5.98 10.22
C TRP A 3 -4.83 5.23 9.92
N LYS A 4 -4.97 3.99 10.40
CA LYS A 4 -6.22 3.23 10.27
C LYS A 4 -7.30 3.88 11.13
N LEU A 5 -6.97 4.27 12.36
CA LEU A 5 -7.88 5.02 13.24
C LEU A 5 -8.31 6.35 12.62
N TYR A 6 -7.39 7.08 12.00
CA TYR A 6 -7.69 8.30 11.24
C TYR A 6 -8.70 8.03 10.13
N LEU A 7 -8.48 7.01 9.30
CA LEU A 7 -9.39 6.64 8.22
C LEU A 7 -10.76 6.20 8.74
N THR A 8 -10.81 5.43 9.83
CA THR A 8 -12.06 5.06 10.52
C THR A 8 -12.80 6.30 11.03
N TYR A 9 -12.10 7.23 11.67
CA TYR A 9 -12.68 8.48 12.15
C TYR A 9 -13.27 9.31 11.00
N VAL A 10 -12.56 9.47 9.89
CA VAL A 10 -13.07 10.18 8.71
C VAL A 10 -14.30 9.46 8.14
N LYS A 11 -14.24 8.13 8.04
CA LYS A 11 -15.36 7.29 7.58
C LYS A 11 -16.62 7.53 8.42
N GLU A 12 -16.51 7.44 9.74
CA GLU A 12 -17.65 7.58 10.65
C GLU A 12 -18.18 9.02 10.71
N THR A 13 -17.31 10.01 10.84
CA THR A 13 -17.73 11.40 11.04
C THR A 13 -18.19 12.11 9.77
N LYS A 14 -17.80 11.62 8.59
CA LYS A 14 -18.13 12.25 7.31
C LYS A 14 -19.15 11.46 6.49
N ALA A 15 -19.58 10.27 6.92
CA ALA A 15 -20.49 9.39 6.16
C ALA A 15 -21.80 10.06 5.73
N SER A 16 -22.36 10.97 6.54
CA SER A 16 -23.62 11.65 6.26
C SER A 16 -23.48 12.87 5.33
N LEU A 17 -22.26 13.29 5.00
CA LEU A 17 -22.03 14.45 4.15
C LEU A 17 -22.28 14.11 2.67
N PRO A 18 -22.92 14.98 1.88
CA PRO A 18 -23.03 14.79 0.42
C PRO A 18 -21.66 14.64 -0.26
N THR A 19 -20.64 15.33 0.28
CA THR A 19 -19.24 15.29 -0.22
C THR A 19 -18.42 14.16 0.39
N TYR A 20 -19.05 13.17 1.05
CA TYR A 20 -18.36 12.08 1.75
C TYR A 20 -17.36 11.36 0.82
N LYS A 21 -17.80 11.02 -0.40
CA LYS A 21 -17.02 10.24 -1.35
C LYS A 21 -15.68 10.93 -1.68
N GLU A 22 -15.73 12.23 -1.95
CA GLU A 22 -14.54 13.04 -2.26
C GLU A 22 -13.61 13.16 -1.05
N LYS A 23 -14.15 13.47 0.13
CA LYS A 23 -13.36 13.62 1.35
C LYS A 23 -12.69 12.30 1.76
N MET A 24 -13.38 11.18 1.59
CA MET A 24 -12.83 9.87 1.94
C MET A 24 -11.76 9.44 0.94
N ALA A 25 -11.93 9.69 -0.35
CA ALA A 25 -10.88 9.46 -1.35
C ALA A 25 -9.62 10.28 -1.06
N GLN A 26 -9.78 11.58 -0.75
CA GLN A 26 -8.68 12.44 -0.32
C GLN A 26 -7.97 11.93 0.94
N ALA A 27 -8.71 11.40 1.90
CA ALA A 27 -8.13 10.83 3.12
C ALA A 27 -7.31 9.57 2.85
N TYR A 28 -7.78 8.70 1.95
CA TYR A 28 -7.02 7.53 1.51
C TYR A 28 -5.76 7.92 0.73
N ASP A 29 -5.87 8.83 -0.24
CA ASP A 29 -4.72 9.33 -1.00
C ASP A 29 -3.67 9.92 -0.06
N PHE A 30 -4.09 10.77 0.88
CA PHE A 30 -3.20 11.35 1.89
C PHE A 30 -2.54 10.28 2.77
N ALA A 31 -3.29 9.28 3.22
CA ALA A 31 -2.73 8.18 4.01
C ALA A 31 -1.68 7.39 3.19
N LEU A 32 -1.98 7.06 1.94
CA LEU A 32 -1.07 6.30 1.07
C LEU A 32 0.19 7.10 0.70
N ASP A 33 0.10 8.42 0.59
CA ASP A 33 1.27 9.29 0.38
C ASP A 33 2.20 9.33 1.60
N ARG A 34 1.69 9.09 2.81
CA ARG A 34 2.46 9.16 4.06
C ARG A 34 2.91 7.81 4.59
N ILE A 35 2.05 6.80 4.53
CA ILE A 35 2.29 5.47 5.12
C ILE A 35 2.08 4.33 4.12
N GLY A 36 1.82 4.63 2.84
CA GLY A 36 1.62 3.61 1.82
C GLY A 36 2.84 2.72 1.59
N MET A 37 4.05 3.20 1.90
CA MET A 37 5.30 2.44 1.81
C MET A 37 5.52 1.48 2.99
N ASP A 38 4.71 1.54 4.04
CA ASP A 38 4.85 0.61 5.15
C ASP A 38 4.53 -0.82 4.68
N ILE A 39 5.32 -1.79 5.12
CA ILE A 39 5.14 -3.19 4.74
C ILE A 39 3.78 -3.78 5.16
N HIS A 40 3.14 -3.24 6.20
CA HIS A 40 1.82 -3.65 6.68
C HIS A 40 0.70 -2.73 6.16
N SER A 41 0.97 -1.90 5.15
CA SER A 41 0.00 -0.97 4.54
C SER A 41 -1.08 -1.66 3.69
N TYR A 42 -0.95 -2.94 3.36
CA TYR A 42 -1.87 -3.70 2.50
C TYR A 42 -3.35 -3.43 2.79
N SER A 43 -3.75 -3.46 4.06
CA SER A 43 -5.13 -3.19 4.46
C SER A 43 -5.65 -1.82 3.98
N ILE A 44 -4.82 -0.77 4.00
CA ILE A 44 -5.20 0.58 3.56
C ILE A 44 -5.40 0.60 2.04
N TRP A 45 -4.52 -0.06 1.29
CA TRP A 45 -4.66 -0.22 -0.16
C TRP A 45 -5.93 -0.97 -0.54
N ASN A 46 -6.17 -2.11 0.11
CA ASN A 46 -7.35 -2.94 -0.13
C ASN A 46 -8.64 -2.21 0.24
N ASP A 47 -8.68 -1.52 1.38
CA ASP A 47 -9.84 -0.76 1.81
C ASP A 47 -10.15 0.40 0.85
N TYR A 48 -9.12 1.07 0.33
CA TYR A 48 -9.32 2.13 -0.66
C TYR A 48 -9.88 1.60 -1.98
N VAL A 49 -9.33 0.49 -2.48
CA VAL A 49 -9.85 -0.18 -3.68
C VAL A 49 -11.32 -0.58 -3.49
N ASN A 50 -11.66 -1.18 -2.35
CA ASN A 50 -13.02 -1.60 -2.05
C ASN A 50 -13.97 -0.40 -1.90
N PHE A 51 -13.49 0.69 -1.29
CA PHE A 51 -14.23 1.94 -1.23
C PHE A 51 -14.55 2.48 -2.63
N LEU A 52 -13.55 2.56 -3.53
CA LEU A 52 -13.77 3.02 -4.91
C LEU A 52 -14.70 2.09 -5.70
N LYS A 53 -14.59 0.77 -5.51
CA LYS A 53 -15.53 -0.21 -6.10
C LYS A 53 -16.95 -0.06 -5.56
N GLY A 54 -17.13 0.38 -4.32
CA GLY A 54 -18.43 0.65 -3.70
C GLY A 54 -19.10 1.95 -4.14
N VAL A 55 -18.37 2.86 -4.80
CA VAL A 55 -18.97 4.11 -5.30
C VAL A 55 -19.95 3.79 -6.43
N GLU A 56 -21.22 4.17 -6.24
CA GLU A 56 -22.22 4.14 -7.32
C GLU A 56 -21.81 5.07 -8.46
N ALA A 57 -21.84 4.53 -9.68
CA ALA A 57 -21.58 5.24 -10.92
C ALA A 57 -22.67 4.81 -11.91
N ILE A 58 -23.40 5.78 -12.47
CA ILE A 58 -24.51 5.53 -13.39
C ILE A 58 -24.15 6.12 -14.75
N GLY A 59 -24.22 5.29 -15.78
CA GLY A 59 -23.91 5.66 -17.16
C GLY A 59 -22.43 5.45 -17.50
N SER A 60 -22.18 5.22 -18.78
CA SER A 60 -20.89 4.73 -19.28
C SER A 60 -19.71 5.65 -18.97
N TYR A 61 -19.91 6.96 -18.91
CA TYR A 61 -18.85 7.91 -18.56
C TYR A 61 -18.40 7.76 -17.10
N ALA A 62 -19.36 7.74 -16.17
CA ALA A 62 -19.07 7.62 -14.73
C ALA A 62 -18.47 6.25 -14.39
N GLU A 63 -18.95 5.18 -15.03
CA GLU A 63 -18.39 3.83 -14.87
C GLU A 63 -16.93 3.77 -15.33
N ASN A 64 -16.60 4.40 -16.48
CA ASN A 64 -15.22 4.47 -16.97
C ASN A 64 -14.30 5.29 -16.04
N GLN A 65 -14.80 6.37 -15.43
CA GLN A 65 -14.05 7.10 -14.41
C GLN A 65 -13.74 6.23 -13.19
N LYS A 66 -14.74 5.49 -12.69
CA LYS A 66 -14.57 4.55 -11.58
C LYS A 66 -13.55 3.47 -11.89
N ILE A 67 -13.62 2.86 -13.07
CA ILE A 67 -12.64 1.88 -13.56
C ILE A 67 -11.23 2.49 -13.55
N SER A 68 -11.08 3.71 -14.06
CA SER A 68 -9.79 4.39 -14.15
C SER A 68 -9.22 4.72 -12.76
N ALA A 69 -10.06 5.14 -11.82
CA ALA A 69 -9.67 5.40 -10.44
C ALA A 69 -9.21 4.13 -9.71
N VAL A 70 -9.98 3.04 -9.79
CA VAL A 70 -9.62 1.74 -9.20
C VAL A 70 -8.32 1.22 -9.79
N ARG A 71 -8.16 1.27 -11.11
CA ARG A 71 -6.94 0.86 -11.80
C ARG A 71 -5.71 1.64 -11.33
N LYS A 72 -5.84 2.97 -11.17
CA LYS A 72 -4.75 3.82 -10.70
C LYS A 72 -4.24 3.37 -9.33
N VAL A 73 -5.13 3.03 -8.40
CA VAL A 73 -4.77 2.55 -7.06
C VAL A 73 -4.10 1.18 -7.11
N TYR A 74 -4.65 0.24 -7.88
CA TYR A 74 -4.02 -1.07 -8.06
C TYR A 74 -2.62 -0.94 -8.64
N GLN A 75 -2.46 -0.22 -9.75
CA GLN A 75 -1.16 -0.07 -10.43
C GLN A 75 -0.12 0.62 -9.55
N ARG A 76 -0.54 1.55 -8.67
CA ARG A 76 0.35 2.17 -7.69
C ARG A 76 0.71 1.20 -6.56
N GLY A 77 -0.21 0.36 -6.10
CA GLY A 77 0.02 -0.57 -5.00
C GLY A 77 0.85 -1.80 -5.38
N ILE A 78 0.70 -2.34 -6.60
CA ILE A 78 1.42 -3.55 -7.07
C ILE A 78 2.94 -3.34 -7.25
N ILE A 79 3.40 -2.09 -7.24
CA ILE A 79 4.84 -1.76 -7.29
C ILE A 79 5.41 -1.41 -5.91
N ASN A 80 4.58 -1.42 -4.87
CA ASN A 80 4.95 -1.07 -3.51
C ASN A 80 5.23 -2.34 -2.68
N PRO A 81 6.46 -2.56 -2.18
CA PRO A 81 6.77 -3.73 -1.39
C PRO A 81 5.98 -3.80 -0.07
N MET A 82 5.02 -4.71 0.00
CA MET A 82 4.20 -4.93 1.19
C MET A 82 3.86 -6.40 1.39
N THR A 83 3.49 -6.77 2.61
CA THR A 83 2.87 -8.06 2.92
C THR A 83 1.56 -8.20 2.14
N GLY A 84 1.20 -9.41 1.71
CA GLY A 84 -0.06 -9.64 0.96
C GLY A 84 -0.04 -9.22 -0.51
N MET A 85 1.14 -8.92 -1.07
CA MET A 85 1.33 -8.60 -2.50
C MET A 85 0.72 -9.62 -3.47
N GLU A 86 0.78 -10.91 -3.15
CA GLU A 86 0.22 -11.99 -4.00
C GLU A 86 -1.30 -11.89 -4.11
N THR A 87 -1.97 -11.64 -2.98
CA THR A 87 -3.42 -11.41 -2.94
C THR A 87 -3.78 -10.15 -3.71
N PHE A 88 -3.07 -9.05 -3.47
CA PHE A 88 -3.33 -7.77 -4.14
C PHE A 88 -3.20 -7.87 -5.67
N TRP A 89 -2.17 -8.59 -6.14
CA TRP A 89 -1.95 -8.86 -7.56
C TRP A 89 -3.03 -9.75 -8.17
N LYS A 90 -3.43 -10.81 -7.47
CA LYS A 90 -4.53 -11.68 -7.91
C LYS A 90 -5.83 -10.89 -8.07
N ASP A 91 -6.14 -10.00 -7.13
CA ASP A 91 -7.34 -9.16 -7.17
C ASP A 91 -7.28 -8.12 -8.30
N TYR A 92 -6.09 -7.60 -8.64
CA TYR A 92 -5.90 -6.74 -9.80
C TYR A 92 -6.15 -7.49 -11.12
N ILE A 93 -5.63 -8.70 -11.28
CA ILE A 93 -5.87 -9.52 -12.48
C ILE A 93 -7.37 -9.81 -12.62
N ALA A 94 -8.02 -10.24 -11.54
CA ALA A 94 -9.46 -10.50 -11.55
C ALA A 94 -10.28 -9.25 -11.90
N PHE A 95 -9.85 -8.08 -11.41
CA PHE A 95 -10.44 -6.80 -11.79
C PHE A 95 -10.29 -6.51 -13.29
N GLU A 96 -9.09 -6.60 -13.87
CA GLU A 96 -8.90 -6.33 -15.30
C GLU A 96 -9.66 -7.32 -16.19
N GLN A 97 -9.71 -8.61 -15.80
CA GLN A 97 -10.49 -9.64 -16.48
C GLN A 97 -11.99 -9.32 -16.47
N ALA A 98 -12.52 -8.85 -15.34
CA ALA A 98 -13.93 -8.48 -15.22
C ALA A 98 -14.29 -7.24 -16.07
N ILE A 99 -13.35 -6.32 -16.28
CA ILE A 99 -13.58 -5.12 -17.09
C ILE A 99 -13.50 -5.43 -18.59
N ASN A 100 -12.43 -6.07 -19.05
CA ASN A 100 -12.26 -6.43 -20.45
C ASN A 100 -11.28 -7.60 -20.61
N PRO A 101 -11.77 -8.84 -20.82
CA PRO A 101 -10.94 -10.02 -20.98
C PRO A 101 -9.94 -9.93 -22.14
N ILE A 102 -10.27 -9.18 -23.20
CA ILE A 102 -9.44 -9.08 -24.42
C ILE A 102 -8.12 -8.36 -24.13
N ILE A 103 -8.14 -7.33 -23.28
CA ILE A 103 -6.94 -6.53 -22.96
C ILE A 103 -6.33 -6.88 -21.60
N ALA A 104 -7.03 -7.65 -20.77
CA ALA A 104 -6.60 -7.99 -19.41
C ALA A 104 -5.22 -8.67 -19.38
N GLU A 105 -4.94 -9.55 -20.35
CA GLU A 105 -3.65 -10.21 -20.47
C GLU A 105 -2.52 -9.20 -20.75
N LYS A 106 -2.72 -8.31 -21.72
CA LYS A 106 -1.77 -7.24 -22.04
C LYS A 106 -1.49 -6.35 -20.82
N MET A 107 -2.54 -5.90 -20.13
CA MET A 107 -2.43 -5.07 -18.93
C MET A 107 -1.68 -5.75 -17.78
N SER A 108 -1.81 -7.08 -17.68
CA SER A 108 -1.09 -7.89 -16.69
C SER A 108 0.38 -8.04 -17.05
N ILE A 109 0.69 -8.32 -18.32
CA ILE A 109 2.07 -8.47 -18.81
C ILE A 109 2.86 -7.18 -18.61
N GLU A 110 2.28 -6.03 -18.93
CA GLU A 110 2.92 -4.71 -18.80
C GLU A 110 3.36 -4.40 -17.36
N ARG A 111 2.67 -4.94 -16.34
CA ARG A 111 2.98 -4.70 -14.92
C ARG A 111 3.66 -5.88 -14.22
N SER A 112 3.74 -7.04 -14.85
CA SER A 112 4.24 -8.28 -14.25
C SER A 112 5.68 -8.15 -13.75
N ARG A 113 6.56 -7.50 -14.54
CA ARG A 113 7.98 -7.30 -14.17
C ARG A 113 8.12 -6.48 -12.89
N ASP A 114 7.41 -5.36 -12.79
CA ASP A 114 7.48 -4.46 -11.64
C ASP A 114 6.92 -5.13 -10.38
N TYR A 115 5.78 -5.82 -10.54
CA TYR A 115 5.19 -6.65 -9.48
C TYR A 115 6.16 -7.71 -8.97
N MET A 116 6.84 -8.44 -9.86
CA MET A 116 7.81 -9.47 -9.46
C MET A 116 9.00 -8.89 -8.70
N ASN A 117 9.48 -7.70 -9.09
CA ASN A 117 10.52 -7.00 -8.34
C ASN A 117 10.02 -6.58 -6.95
N ALA A 118 8.85 -5.92 -6.88
CA ALA A 118 8.26 -5.49 -5.61
C ALA A 118 7.98 -6.66 -4.66
N ARG A 119 7.49 -7.79 -5.18
CA ARG A 119 7.27 -9.03 -4.41
C ARG A 119 8.59 -9.62 -3.87
N ARG A 120 9.65 -9.63 -4.68
CA ARG A 120 10.98 -10.07 -4.22
C ARG A 120 11.47 -9.19 -3.07
N VAL A 121 11.42 -7.87 -3.24
CA VAL A 121 11.87 -6.92 -2.22
C VAL A 121 11.01 -7.00 -0.97
N ALA A 122 9.70 -7.21 -1.09
CA ALA A 122 8.81 -7.38 0.07
C ALA A 122 9.27 -8.56 0.95
N LYS A 123 9.63 -9.70 0.34
CA LYS A 123 10.16 -10.86 1.07
C LYS A 123 11.52 -10.58 1.73
N GLU A 124 12.39 -9.84 1.05
CA GLU A 124 13.68 -9.43 1.63
C GLU A 124 13.49 -8.47 2.81
N LEU A 125 12.56 -7.51 2.69
CA LEU A 125 12.20 -6.56 3.72
C LEU A 125 11.63 -7.26 4.96
N GLU A 126 10.75 -8.25 4.79
CA GLU A 126 10.21 -9.06 5.91
C GLU A 126 11.31 -9.70 6.75
N VAL A 127 12.43 -10.09 6.13
CA VAL A 127 13.58 -10.65 6.84
C VAL A 127 14.32 -9.56 7.62
N GLN A 128 14.48 -8.36 7.06
CA GLN A 128 15.21 -7.27 7.73
C GLN A 128 14.47 -6.72 8.95
N ILE A 129 13.15 -6.62 8.87
CA ILE A 129 12.33 -6.10 9.97
C ILE A 129 12.03 -7.14 11.05
N ARG A 130 12.38 -8.41 10.83
CA ARG A 130 12.10 -9.49 11.75
C ARG A 130 12.79 -9.25 13.09
N GLY A 131 11.99 -9.23 14.16
CA GLY A 131 12.48 -9.04 15.52
C GLY A 131 12.66 -7.58 15.94
N ILE A 132 12.45 -6.62 15.03
CA ILE A 132 12.39 -5.21 15.38
C ILE A 132 11.09 -4.93 16.15
N ASN A 133 11.20 -4.36 17.35
CA ASN A 133 10.05 -3.90 18.12
C ASN A 133 9.63 -2.50 17.64
N ARG A 134 8.53 -2.45 16.90
CA ARG A 134 7.97 -1.21 16.35
C ARG A 134 7.03 -0.46 17.31
N ASN A 135 6.73 -1.06 18.46
CA ASN A 135 5.80 -0.52 19.46
C ASN A 135 6.53 -0.01 20.72
N ALA A 136 7.87 -0.09 20.76
CA ALA A 136 8.64 0.38 21.90
C ALA A 136 8.49 1.91 22.05
N PRO A 137 8.23 2.43 23.26
CA PRO A 137 8.26 3.87 23.51
C PRO A 137 9.69 4.40 23.34
N SER A 138 9.80 5.64 22.90
CA SER A 138 11.10 6.32 22.83
C SER A 138 11.55 6.67 24.24
N ILE A 139 12.58 5.97 24.71
CA ILE A 139 13.22 6.17 26.02
C ILE A 139 14.72 6.42 25.80
N PRO A 140 15.39 7.18 26.68
CA PRO A 140 16.84 7.37 26.60
C PRO A 140 17.57 6.03 26.78
N PRO A 141 18.81 5.91 26.25
CA PRO A 141 19.55 4.67 26.36
C PRO A 141 19.79 4.24 27.80
N SER A 142 19.31 3.04 28.12
CA SER A 142 19.47 2.38 29.42
C SER A 142 20.67 1.41 29.42
N GLY A 143 21.14 1.01 28.23
CA GLY A 143 22.31 0.17 28.04
C GLY A 143 22.05 -1.33 28.25
N THR A 144 20.78 -1.73 28.36
CA THR A 144 20.36 -3.13 28.51
C THR A 144 20.75 -3.97 27.28
N PRO A 145 21.04 -5.28 27.45
CA PRO A 145 21.35 -6.17 26.34
C PRO A 145 20.26 -6.19 25.25
N GLU A 146 18.99 -6.13 25.65
CA GLU A 146 17.83 -6.13 24.77
C GLU A 146 17.79 -4.87 23.91
N GLU A 147 18.09 -3.71 24.50
CA GLU A 147 18.15 -2.43 23.79
C GLU A 147 19.26 -2.43 22.74
N ARG A 148 20.46 -2.91 23.10
CA ARG A 148 21.59 -3.02 22.16
C ARG A 148 21.24 -3.90 20.97
N LYS A 149 20.60 -5.05 21.23
CA LYS A 149 20.10 -5.94 20.17
C LYS A 149 19.07 -5.25 19.27
N GLN A 150 18.16 -4.45 19.82
CA GLN A 150 17.21 -3.68 19.00
C GLN A 150 17.91 -2.64 18.13
N VAL A 151 18.89 -1.92 18.68
CA VAL A 151 19.70 -0.94 17.92
C VAL A 151 20.44 -1.61 16.76
N GLU A 152 21.06 -2.77 16.99
CA GLU A 152 21.73 -3.54 15.93
C GLU A 152 20.77 -3.94 14.80
N LEU A 153 19.55 -4.38 15.13
CA LEU A 153 18.54 -4.72 14.13
C LEU A 153 18.11 -3.48 13.32
N TRP A 154 17.89 -2.34 13.98
CA TRP A 154 17.59 -1.08 13.29
C TRP A 154 18.72 -0.62 12.37
N GLN A 155 19.98 -0.70 12.82
CA GLN A 155 21.14 -0.36 12.02
C GLN A 155 21.27 -1.26 10.78
N LYS A 156 21.03 -2.56 10.95
CA LYS A 156 21.01 -3.53 9.84
C LYS A 156 19.92 -3.18 8.83
N TYR A 157 18.73 -2.85 9.29
CA TYR A 157 17.63 -2.44 8.42
C TYR A 157 17.98 -1.16 7.63
N ILE A 158 18.50 -0.13 8.30
CA ILE A 158 18.93 1.11 7.65
C ILE A 158 20.03 0.86 6.61
N ALA A 159 21.01 0.01 6.94
CA ALA A 159 22.09 -0.34 6.01
C ALA A 159 21.54 -1.09 4.77
N TRP A 160 20.54 -1.96 4.96
CA TRP A 160 19.88 -2.63 3.85
C TRP A 160 19.11 -1.65 2.96
N GLU A 161 18.34 -0.71 3.51
CA GLU A 161 17.63 0.29 2.69
C GLU A 161 18.60 1.17 1.90
N LYS A 162 19.74 1.55 2.50
CA LYS A 162 20.81 2.29 1.81
C LYS A 162 21.42 1.54 0.62
N SER A 163 21.27 0.22 0.54
CA SER A 163 21.74 -0.57 -0.60
C SER A 163 20.82 -0.50 -1.83
N ASN A 164 19.71 0.24 -1.73
CA ASN A 164 18.69 0.41 -2.78
C ASN A 164 18.19 -0.94 -3.34
N PRO A 165 17.53 -1.76 -2.51
CA PRO A 165 17.08 -3.09 -2.91
C PRO A 165 16.05 -3.08 -4.05
N LEU A 166 15.29 -1.99 -4.17
CA LEU A 166 14.34 -1.76 -5.27
C LEU A 166 15.00 -1.36 -6.59
N ARG A 167 16.25 -0.90 -6.54
CA ARG A 167 17.00 -0.37 -7.69
C ARG A 167 16.24 0.74 -8.41
N THR A 168 15.59 1.60 -7.62
CA THR A 168 14.93 2.80 -8.15
C THR A 168 15.97 3.87 -8.39
N GLU A 169 15.84 4.59 -9.50
CA GLU A 169 16.60 5.82 -9.73
C GLU A 169 16.10 6.91 -8.78
N ASP A 170 16.98 7.86 -8.46
CA ASP A 170 16.59 9.02 -7.68
C ASP A 170 15.63 9.87 -8.51
N THR A 171 14.43 10.13 -7.98
CA THR A 171 13.37 10.88 -8.70
C THR A 171 13.40 12.37 -8.34
N ALA A 172 14.57 12.87 -7.91
CA ALA A 172 14.81 14.26 -7.55
C ALA A 172 14.60 15.25 -8.71
#